data_AF-A0AAD3RK38-F1
#
_entry.id   AF-A0AAD3RK38-F1
#
_cell.length_a   1.000
_cell.length_b   1.000
_cell.length_c   1.000
_cell.angle_alpha   90.00
_cell.angle_beta   90.00
_cell.angle_gamma   90.00
#
_symmetry.space_group_name_H-M   'P 1'
#
loop_
_entity.id
_entity.type
_entity.pdbx_description
1 polymer ?
#
loop_
_entity_poly.entity_id
_entity_poly.type
_entity_poly.pdbx_seq_one_letter_code
_entity_poly.pdbx_strand_id
1 'polypeptide(L)'
;MKVLADAMLLVADRLEGPFNIEAVIEPIDIKISEAIMTMQDNSMQVSAKVFQGCGQPKPSGIGRSARGISDVFSARFRPYTPEERPTTAAGTSLDRL
;
A
#
# COMPACT_ATOMS: atom_id res chain seq x y z
N MET A 1 25.05 -17.47 -31.88
CA MET A 1 25.49 -17.21 -30.49
C MET A 1 25.58 -15.72 -30.14
N LYS A 2 26.02 -14.84 -31.06
CA LYS A 2 26.17 -13.39 -30.79
C LYS A 2 24.90 -12.68 -30.28
N VAL A 3 23.75 -12.91 -30.90
CA VAL A 3 22.47 -12.28 -30.50
C VAL A 3 22.05 -12.66 -29.07
N LEU A 4 22.33 -13.89 -28.65
CA LEU A 4 22.02 -14.34 -27.29
C LEU A 4 22.88 -13.61 -26.26
N ALA A 5 24.18 -13.46 -26.52
CA ALA A 5 25.09 -12.73 -25.63
C ALA A 5 24.71 -11.25 -25.51
N ASP A 6 24.44 -10.60 -26.64
CA ASP A 6 24.02 -9.19 -26.68
C ASP A 6 22.67 -9.00 -25.94
N ALA A 7 21.73 -9.95 -26.06
CA ALA A 7 20.46 -9.92 -25.32
C ALA A 7 20.63 -10.18 -23.81
N MET A 8 21.53 -11.09 -23.41
CA MET A 8 21.80 -11.36 -22.00
C MET A 8 22.49 -10.19 -21.30
N LEU A 9 23.32 -9.41 -22.01
CA LEU A 9 23.89 -8.17 -21.48
C LEU A 9 22.80 -7.13 -21.15
N LEU A 10 21.79 -6.97 -22.03
CA LEU A 10 20.65 -6.08 -21.77
C LEU A 10 19.79 -6.53 -20.58
N VAL A 11 19.74 -7.84 -20.30
CA VAL A 11 19.06 -8.39 -19.11
C VAL A 11 19.88 -8.10 -17.85
N ALA A 12 21.21 -8.27 -17.92
CA ALA A 12 22.11 -7.97 -16.80
C ALA A 12 22.01 -6.49 -16.37
N ASP A 13 22.02 -5.55 -17.32
CA ASP A 13 21.88 -4.11 -17.04
C ASP A 13 20.56 -3.79 -16.30
N ARG A 14 19.48 -4.51 -16.59
CA ARG A 14 18.18 -4.33 -15.92
C ARG A 14 18.15 -4.91 -14.52
N LEU A 15 18.86 -6.01 -14.30
CA LEU A 15 18.94 -6.70 -13.00
C LEU A 15 19.90 -6.01 -12.03
N GLU A 16 20.96 -5.38 -12.52
CA GLU A 16 21.87 -4.56 -11.70
C GLU A 16 21.35 -3.14 -11.48
N GLY A 17 20.49 -2.66 -12.38
CA GLY A 17 19.90 -1.33 -12.34
C GLY A 17 18.72 -1.16 -11.35
N PRO A 18 17.97 -0.05 -11.44
CA PRO A 18 16.87 0.28 -10.53
C PRO A 18 15.65 -0.65 -10.63
N PHE A 19 15.70 -1.62 -11.55
CA PHE A 19 14.70 -2.70 -11.68
C PHE A 19 15.19 -4.01 -11.06
N ASN A 20 16.30 -3.99 -10.30
CA ASN A 20 16.69 -5.10 -9.44
C ASN A 20 15.52 -5.46 -8.53
N ILE A 21 15.27 -6.75 -8.38
CA ILE A 21 14.18 -7.29 -7.58
C ILE A 21 14.26 -6.80 -6.13
N GLU A 22 15.46 -6.67 -5.58
CA GLU A 22 15.68 -6.15 -4.21
C GLU A 22 15.27 -4.68 -4.08
N ALA A 23 15.58 -3.86 -5.08
CA ALA A 23 15.23 -2.44 -5.11
C ALA A 23 13.71 -2.18 -5.14
N VAL A 24 12.92 -3.16 -5.59
CA VAL A 24 11.45 -3.08 -5.63
C VAL A 24 10.81 -3.74 -4.42
N ILE A 25 11.36 -4.87 -3.95
CA ILE A 25 10.80 -5.62 -2.82
C ILE A 25 11.09 -4.93 -1.49
N GLU A 26 12.31 -4.45 -1.28
CA GLU A 26 12.72 -3.87 0.01
C GLU A 26 11.85 -2.67 0.45
N PRO A 27 11.44 -1.73 -0.42
CA PRO A 27 10.61 -0.60 -0.01
C PRO A 27 9.09 -0.81 -0.21
N ILE A 28 8.61 -2.03 -0.47
CA ILE A 28 7.22 -2.25 -0.92
C ILE A 28 6.18 -1.81 0.12
N ASP A 29 6.45 -2.04 1.40
CA ASP A 29 5.61 -1.67 2.54
C ASP A 29 5.55 -0.15 2.73
N ILE A 30 6.69 0.54 2.59
CA ILE A 30 6.79 1.99 2.61
C ILE A 30 6.00 2.58 1.44
N LYS A 31 6.13 2.01 0.24
CA LYS A 31 5.40 2.48 -0.96
C LYS A 31 3.89 2.30 -0.85
N ILE A 32 3.43 1.19 -0.27
CA ILE A 32 2.01 1.00 0.02
C ILE A 32 1.52 2.04 1.04
N SER A 33 2.29 2.26 2.11
CA SER A 33 1.95 3.25 3.15
C SER A 33 1.90 4.67 2.59
N GLU A 34 2.88 5.05 1.75
CA GLU A 34 2.93 6.33 1.04
C GLU A 34 1.71 6.53 0.14
N ALA A 35 1.30 5.51 -0.61
CA ALA A 35 0.11 5.55 -1.45
C ALA A 35 -1.18 5.73 -0.63
N ILE A 36 -1.29 5.05 0.52
CA ILE A 36 -2.43 5.19 1.44
C ILE A 36 -2.46 6.62 2.01
N MET A 37 -1.34 7.11 2.54
CA MET A 37 -1.26 8.47 3.11
C MET A 37 -1.61 9.52 2.05
N THR A 38 -1.05 9.39 0.84
CA THR A 38 -1.35 10.29 -0.28
C THR A 38 -2.84 10.29 -0.62
N MET A 39 -3.49 9.12 -0.65
CA MET A 39 -4.93 9.03 -0.92
C MET A 39 -5.77 9.59 0.23
N GLN A 40 -5.35 9.43 1.48
CA GLN A 40 -6.04 10.01 2.63
C GLN A 40 -6.01 11.55 2.56
N ASP A 41 -4.84 12.13 2.31
CA ASP A 41 -4.64 13.59 2.20
C ASP A 41 -5.41 14.21 1.02
N ASN A 42 -5.50 13.48 -0.09
CA ASN A 42 -6.10 13.98 -1.33
C ASN A 42 -7.53 13.47 -1.57
N SER A 43 -8.09 12.70 -0.64
CA SER A 43 -9.37 11.98 -0.79
C SER A 43 -10.52 12.86 -1.28
N MET A 44 -10.66 14.06 -0.71
CA MET A 44 -11.72 15.00 -1.07
C MET A 44 -11.53 15.60 -2.47
N GLN A 45 -10.30 15.94 -2.84
CA GLN A 45 -9.99 16.50 -4.16
C GLN A 45 -10.21 15.47 -5.27
N VAL A 46 -9.76 14.23 -5.03
CA VAL A 46 -9.99 13.11 -5.95
C VAL A 46 -11.48 12.86 -6.09
N SER A 47 -12.22 12.77 -4.98
CA SER A 47 -13.67 12.55 -5.00
C SER A 47 -14.42 13.65 -5.73
N ALA A 48 -14.06 14.92 -5.52
CA ALA A 48 -14.68 16.05 -6.22
C ALA A 48 -14.49 15.96 -7.75
N LYS A 49 -13.28 15.65 -8.22
CA LYS A 49 -13.00 15.44 -9.66
C LYS A 49 -13.78 14.25 -10.22
N VAL A 50 -13.85 13.16 -9.48
CA VAL A 50 -14.65 11.97 -9.87
C VAL A 50 -16.12 12.33 -9.98
N PHE A 51 -16.69 13.09 -9.04
CA PHE A 51 -18.11 13.45 -9.09
C PHE A 51 -18.43 14.44 -10.21
N GLN A 52 -17.48 15.31 -10.55
CA GLN A 52 -17.61 16.18 -11.71
C GLN A 52 -17.61 15.40 -13.03
N GLY A 53 -16.75 14.39 -13.16
CA GLY A 53 -16.64 13.60 -14.40
C GLY A 53 -17.66 12.47 -14.54
N CYS A 54 -18.03 11.83 -13.43
CA CYS A 54 -18.90 10.64 -13.40
C CYS A 54 -20.31 10.94 -12.88
N GLY A 55 -20.54 12.13 -12.33
CA GLY A 55 -21.79 12.51 -11.67
C GLY A 55 -21.75 12.35 -10.14
N GLN A 56 -22.67 13.04 -9.46
CA GLN A 56 -22.77 12.95 -8.00
C GLN A 56 -23.22 11.54 -7.57
N PRO A 57 -22.56 10.93 -6.56
CA PRO A 57 -23.00 9.65 -6.02
C PRO A 57 -24.36 9.84 -5.35
N LYS A 58 -25.27 8.89 -5.57
CA LYS A 58 -26.55 8.87 -4.87
C LYS A 58 -26.26 8.68 -3.38
N PRO A 59 -26.78 9.54 -2.48
CA PRO A 59 -26.65 9.29 -1.06
C PRO A 59 -27.32 7.95 -0.76
N SER A 60 -26.56 6.99 -0.26
CA SER A 60 -27.07 5.68 0.12
C SER A 60 -28.13 5.87 1.19
N GLY A 61 -29.40 5.73 0.82
CA GLY A 61 -30.48 5.67 1.79
C GLY A 61 -30.25 4.47 2.69
N ILE A 62 -29.84 4.73 3.93
CA ILE A 62 -29.87 3.80 5.07
C ILE A 62 -29.12 2.48 4.85
N GLY A 63 -28.00 2.32 5.57
CA GLY A 63 -27.44 1.01 5.89
C GLY A 63 -26.07 0.77 5.28
N ARG A 64 -25.08 0.64 6.16
CA ARG A 64 -23.81 -0.02 5.84
C ARG A 64 -24.12 -1.38 5.21
N SER A 65 -23.70 -1.57 3.97
CA SER A 65 -23.24 -2.84 3.37
C SER A 65 -23.68 -2.92 1.90
N ALA A 66 -22.84 -2.40 1.02
CA ALA A 66 -22.79 -2.84 -0.36
C ALA A 66 -21.30 -3.02 -0.71
N ARG A 67 -20.71 -4.10 -0.19
CA ARG A 67 -19.30 -4.50 -0.34
C ARG A 67 -18.29 -3.66 0.44
N GLY A 68 -18.48 -3.54 1.75
CA GLY A 68 -17.34 -3.37 2.64
C GLY A 68 -16.50 -4.65 2.60
N ILE A 69 -15.18 -4.52 2.68
CA ILE A 69 -14.28 -5.65 2.94
C ILE A 69 -14.91 -6.47 4.07
N SER A 70 -15.04 -7.79 3.89
CA SER A 70 -15.67 -8.63 4.92
C SER A 70 -15.07 -8.27 6.28
N ASP A 71 -15.90 -8.16 7.32
CA ASP A 71 -15.46 -7.91 8.70
C ASP A 71 -14.35 -8.88 9.15
N VAL A 72 -14.18 -10.01 8.44
CA VAL A 72 -13.08 -10.96 8.59
C VAL A 72 -11.69 -10.35 8.35
N PHE A 73 -11.53 -9.44 7.38
CA PHE A 73 -10.24 -8.77 7.14
C PHE A 73 -10.00 -7.63 8.13
N SER A 74 -11.05 -6.84 8.43
CA SER A 74 -11.02 -5.78 9.44
C SER A 74 -10.79 -6.31 10.85
N ALA A 75 -11.30 -7.51 11.18
CA ALA A 75 -11.07 -8.15 12.48
C ALA A 75 -9.64 -8.67 12.67
N ARG A 76 -8.89 -8.89 11.57
CA ARG A 76 -7.47 -9.25 11.64
C ARG A 76 -6.56 -8.04 11.83
N PHE A 77 -6.98 -6.87 11.36
CA PHE A 77 -6.31 -5.60 11.62
C PHE A 77 -6.91 -4.97 12.88
N ARG A 78 -6.30 -5.19 14.04
CA ARG A 78 -6.58 -4.32 15.19
C ARG A 78 -6.16 -2.89 14.82
N PRO A 79 -7.08 -1.91 14.84
CA PRO A 79 -6.68 -0.51 14.78
C PRO A 79 -5.72 -0.26 15.94
N TYR A 80 -4.55 0.34 15.66
CA TYR A 80 -3.60 0.74 16.69
C TYR A 80 -4.31 1.67 17.68
N THR A 81 -4.52 1.19 18.90
CA THR A 81 -4.89 2.07 20.00
C THR A 81 -3.61 2.77 20.45
N PRO A 82 -3.60 4.12 20.58
CA PRO A 82 -2.39 4.85 21.02
C PRO A 82 -1.80 4.37 22.35
N GLU A 83 -2.60 3.67 23.15
CA GLU A 83 -2.24 3.09 24.45
C GLU A 83 -1.51 1.73 24.35
N GLU A 84 -1.53 1.06 23.18
CA GLU A 84 -0.86 -0.23 23.00
C GLU A 84 0.59 0.00 22.56
N ARG A 85 1.48 0.02 23.56
CA ARG A 85 2.91 0.27 23.42
C ARG A 85 3.54 -0.65 22.36
N PRO A 86 4.34 -0.13 21.40
CA PRO A 86 4.99 -0.95 20.39
C PRO A 86 5.88 -2.01 21.04
N THR A 87 5.55 -3.28 20.86
CA THR A 87 6.45 -4.39 21.20
C THR A 87 7.17 -4.82 19.92
N THR A 88 8.44 -5.18 20.04
CA THR A 88 9.22 -5.67 18.90
C THR A 88 8.73 -7.06 18.48
N ALA A 89 9.09 -7.54 17.28
CA ALA A 89 8.69 -8.86 16.78
C ALA A 89 9.10 -10.04 17.70
N ALA A 90 9.99 -9.81 18.68
CA ALA A 90 10.36 -10.77 19.72
C ALA A 90 9.48 -10.69 21.00
N GLY A 91 8.43 -9.85 21.01
CA GLY A 91 7.53 -9.67 22.16
C GLY A 91 8.14 -8.94 23.35
N THR A 92 9.32 -8.34 23.19
CA THR A 92 9.97 -7.58 24.25
C THR A 92 9.60 -6.09 24.14
N SER A 93 9.18 -5.50 25.26
CA SER A 93 8.94 -4.05 25.36
C SER A 93 10.25 -3.29 25.14
N LEU A 94 10.18 -2.23 24.34
CA LEU A 94 11.28 -1.30 24.05
C LEU A 94 11.82 -0.53 25.27
N ASP A 95 11.21 -0.66 26.45
CA ASP A 95 11.63 0.03 27.70
C ASP A 95 12.98 -0.39 28.29
N ARG A 96 13.58 -1.48 27.82
CA ARG A 96 14.75 -2.08 28.48
C ARG A 96 16.01 -2.10 27.62
N LEU A 97 16.09 -1.21 26.63
CA LEU A 97 17.33 -0.92 25.91
C LEU A 97 17.95 0.38 26.43
#